data_AF-A0A6A3N938-F1
#
_entry.id   AF-A0A6A3N938-F1
#
_cell.length_a   1.000
_cell.length_b   1.000
_cell.length_c   1.000
_cell.angle_alpha   90.00
_cell.angle_beta   90.00
_cell.angle_gamma   90.00
#
_symmetry.space_group_name_H-M   'P 1'
#
loop_
_entity.id
_entity.type
_entity.pdbx_description
1 polymer ?
#
loop_
_entity_poly.entity_id
_entity_poly.type
_entity_poly.pdbx_seq_one_letter_code
_entity_poly.pdbx_strand_id
1 'polypeptide(L)'
;MVHYTLAGRVSSEEYAICDRLLDIMAAILPDCQITKLPSRTDRWPNDAAKLMRLYGFNLPTSSNLVISDVAIWTDTGRLLCSDVDTFSTFVGRNYGVQLDLTEAEVLLYIKANVDELRRQEQQAGDMAT
;
A
#
# COMPACT_ATOMS: atom_id res chain seq x y z
N MET A 1 3.49 -17.18 10.67
CA MET A 1 2.79 -15.89 10.58
C MET A 1 3.50 -15.04 9.55
N VAL A 2 2.78 -14.52 8.57
CA VAL A 2 3.36 -13.59 7.58
C VAL A 2 2.73 -12.23 7.82
N HIS A 3 3.57 -11.22 7.96
CA HIS A 3 3.13 -9.83 8.14
C HIS A 3 3.60 -9.01 6.95
N TYR A 4 2.64 -8.48 6.21
CA TYR A 4 2.86 -7.55 5.11
C TYR A 4 2.62 -6.12 5.57
N THR A 5 3.51 -5.21 5.16
CA THR A 5 3.27 -3.78 5.28
C THR A 5 3.08 -3.18 3.90
N LEU A 6 1.99 -2.45 3.71
CA LEU A 6 1.70 -1.66 2.52
C LEU A 6 1.85 -0.18 2.88
N ALA A 7 2.71 0.53 2.16
CA ALA A 7 2.74 1.99 2.17
C ALA A 7 2.49 2.51 0.76
N GLY A 8 1.82 3.65 0.63
CA GLY A 8 1.65 4.25 -0.68
C GLY A 8 0.65 5.39 -0.72
N ARG A 9 0.52 5.94 -1.92
CA ARG A 9 -0.38 7.06 -2.21
C ARG A 9 -1.83 6.55 -2.32
N VAL A 10 -2.68 6.92 -1.37
CA VAL A 10 -4.08 6.42 -1.31
C VAL A 10 -4.95 6.82 -2.50
N SER A 11 -4.55 7.85 -3.24
CA SER A 11 -5.24 8.32 -4.45
C SER A 11 -4.80 7.61 -5.73
N SER A 12 -3.89 6.64 -5.64
CA SER A 12 -3.40 5.85 -6.77
C SER A 12 -4.20 4.57 -6.95
N GLU A 13 -4.31 4.14 -8.20
CA GLU A 13 -4.90 2.84 -8.56
C GLU A 13 -4.05 1.70 -8.00
N GLU A 14 -2.71 1.79 -8.11
CA GLU A 14 -1.79 0.78 -7.60
C GLU A 14 -2.01 0.51 -6.11
N TYR A 15 -2.16 1.58 -5.30
CA TYR A 15 -2.44 1.42 -3.88
C TYR A 15 -3.76 0.73 -3.64
N ALA A 16 -4.84 1.15 -4.30
CA ALA A 16 -6.17 0.55 -4.12
C ALA A 16 -6.20 -0.94 -4.46
N ILE A 17 -5.56 -1.33 -5.57
CA ILE A 17 -5.47 -2.73 -5.97
C ILE A 17 -4.64 -3.53 -4.97
N CYS A 18 -3.45 -3.05 -4.59
CA CYS A 18 -2.61 -3.73 -3.61
C CYS A 18 -3.31 -3.89 -2.26
N ASP A 19 -4.00 -2.85 -1.82
CA ASP A 19 -4.76 -2.82 -0.58
C ASP A 19 -5.88 -3.87 -0.59
N ARG A 20 -6.65 -3.93 -1.68
CA ARG A 20 -7.71 -4.93 -1.85
C ARG A 20 -7.17 -6.36 -1.87
N LEU A 21 -6.09 -6.59 -2.60
CA LEU A 21 -5.46 -7.91 -2.67
C LEU A 21 -4.99 -8.38 -1.27
N LEU A 22 -4.42 -7.47 -0.48
CA LEU A 22 -4.06 -7.75 0.91
C LEU A 22 -5.29 -8.04 1.76
N ASP A 23 -6.37 -7.26 1.65
CA ASP A 23 -7.63 -7.55 2.37
C ASP A 23 -8.16 -8.95 2.07
N ILE A 24 -8.13 -9.38 0.80
CA ILE A 24 -8.53 -10.74 0.42
C ILE A 24 -7.60 -11.77 1.07
N MET A 25 -6.28 -11.54 1.05
CA MET A 25 -5.31 -12.42 1.71
C MET A 25 -5.56 -12.55 3.21
N ALA A 26 -5.80 -11.45 3.93
CA ALA A 26 -6.11 -11.51 5.37
C ALA A 26 -7.43 -12.19 5.67
N ALA A 27 -8.40 -12.13 4.75
CA ALA A 27 -9.68 -12.83 4.92
C ALA A 27 -9.56 -14.36 4.76
N ILE A 28 -8.65 -14.84 3.90
CA ILE A 28 -8.56 -16.27 3.55
C ILE A 28 -7.39 -17.00 4.21
N LEU A 29 -6.34 -16.28 4.64
CA LEU A 29 -5.14 -16.88 5.23
C LEU A 29 -5.19 -16.76 6.76
N PRO A 30 -5.11 -17.88 7.51
CA PRO A 30 -5.33 -17.89 8.96
C PRO A 30 -4.26 -17.13 9.78
N ASP A 31 -3.08 -16.87 9.22
CA ASP A 31 -1.96 -16.20 9.89
C ASP A 31 -1.36 -15.05 9.05
N CYS A 32 -2.20 -14.27 8.37
CA CYS A 32 -1.80 -13.10 7.58
C CYS A 32 -2.12 -11.80 8.34
N GLN A 33 -1.09 -11.05 8.71
CA GLN A 33 -1.22 -9.72 9.31
C GLN A 33 -0.86 -8.64 8.30
N ILE A 34 -1.57 -7.51 8.38
CA ILE A 34 -1.36 -6.38 7.47
C ILE A 34 -1.20 -5.12 8.28
N THR A 35 -0.16 -4.35 7.95
CA THR A 35 -0.06 -2.95 8.36
C THR A 35 -0.19 -2.06 7.13
N LYS A 36 -1.08 -1.07 7.21
CA LYS A 36 -1.30 -0.09 6.15
C LYS A 36 -0.74 1.25 6.60
N LEU A 37 0.09 1.86 5.77
CA LEU A 37 0.71 3.16 5.96
C LEU A 37 0.25 4.08 4.82
N PRO A 38 -1.02 4.51 4.84
CA PRO A 38 -1.58 5.37 3.82
C PRO A 38 -0.89 6.74 3.81
N SER A 39 -0.60 7.26 2.61
CA SER A 39 -0.03 8.59 2.43
C SER A 39 -0.86 9.43 1.46
N ARG A 40 -0.94 10.73 1.73
CA ARG A 40 -1.46 11.72 0.78
C ARG A 40 -0.52 11.88 -0.42
N THR A 41 -1.06 12.40 -1.52
CA THR A 41 -0.31 12.64 -2.77
C THR A 41 0.92 13.53 -2.58
N ASP A 42 0.76 14.65 -1.87
CA ASP A 42 1.81 15.65 -1.61
C ASP A 42 2.88 15.14 -0.63
N ARG A 43 2.50 14.21 0.24
CA ARG A 43 3.37 13.65 1.27
C ARG A 43 4.13 12.40 0.81
N TRP A 44 3.56 11.64 -0.14
CA TRP A 44 4.08 10.34 -0.54
C TRP A 44 5.55 10.36 -1.00
N PRO A 45 6.01 11.30 -1.86
CA PRO A 45 7.42 11.32 -2.26
C PRO A 45 8.39 11.43 -1.06
N ASN A 46 8.02 12.20 -0.04
CA ASN A 46 8.82 12.35 1.16
C ASN A 46 8.80 11.08 2.03
N ASP A 47 7.63 10.46 2.19
CA ASP A 47 7.50 9.24 2.98
C ASP A 47 8.18 8.06 2.29
N ALA A 48 8.07 7.94 0.97
CA ALA A 48 8.81 6.96 0.18
C ALA A 48 10.34 7.15 0.30
N ALA A 49 10.82 8.39 0.21
CA ALA A 49 12.25 8.69 0.41
C ALA A 49 12.73 8.31 1.83
N LYS A 50 11.87 8.47 2.87
CA LYS A 50 12.19 7.98 4.22
C LYS A 50 12.26 6.45 4.25
N LEU A 51 11.35 5.74 3.59
CA LEU A 51 11.38 4.28 3.50
C LEU A 51 12.65 3.78 2.82
N MET A 52 13.07 4.41 1.72
CA MET A 52 14.35 4.11 1.05
C MET A 52 15.55 4.27 1.99
N ARG A 53 15.57 5.32 2.81
CA ARG A 53 16.65 5.56 3.78
C ARG A 53 16.61 4.60 4.97
N LEU A 54 15.42 4.30 5.49
CA LEU A 54 15.24 3.49 6.68
C LEU A 54 15.48 2.00 6.40
N TYR A 55 14.99 1.50 5.28
CA TYR A 55 15.02 0.08 4.94
C TYR A 55 15.98 -0.25 3.80
N GLY A 56 16.61 0.74 3.15
CA GLY A 56 17.47 0.52 1.99
C GLY A 56 16.71 0.11 0.73
N PHE A 57 15.42 0.43 0.63
CA PHE A 57 14.60 0.09 -0.54
C PHE A 57 15.11 0.81 -1.80
N ASN A 58 15.13 0.07 -2.91
CA ASN A 58 15.46 0.60 -4.23
C ASN A 58 14.16 0.86 -5.02
N LEU A 59 13.46 1.93 -4.65
CA LEU A 59 12.23 2.34 -5.35
C LEU A 59 12.59 3.06 -6.66
N PRO A 60 11.81 2.88 -7.74
CA PRO A 60 12.00 3.62 -8.99
C PRO A 60 11.98 5.14 -8.78
N THR A 61 12.94 5.84 -9.39
CA THR A 61 13.03 7.31 -9.33
C THR A 61 13.20 7.94 -10.71
N SER A 62 12.64 9.14 -10.89
CA SER A 62 12.88 10.03 -12.03
C SER A 62 13.29 11.41 -11.52
N SER A 63 14.40 11.97 -12.00
CA SER A 63 14.92 13.26 -11.54
C SER A 63 15.04 13.39 -10.00
N ASN A 64 15.47 12.32 -9.33
CA ASN A 64 15.56 12.18 -7.86
C ASN A 64 14.21 12.20 -7.10
N LEU A 65 13.09 12.07 -7.80
CA LEU A 65 11.77 11.91 -7.21
C LEU A 65 11.31 10.46 -7.36
N VAL A 66 10.75 9.89 -6.28
CA VAL A 66 10.16 8.55 -6.30
C VAL A 66 8.92 8.58 -7.20
N ILE A 67 8.84 7.65 -8.15
CA ILE A 67 7.73 7.55 -9.12
C ILE A 67 6.82 6.34 -8.87
N SER A 68 7.23 5.39 -8.02
CA SER A 68 6.34 4.30 -7.57
C SER A 68 5.27 4.86 -6.65
N ASP A 69 4.03 4.41 -6.79
CA ASP A 69 2.93 4.83 -5.93
C ASP A 69 2.77 3.97 -4.66
N VAL A 70 3.43 2.81 -4.63
CA VAL A 70 3.35 1.84 -3.54
C VAL A 70 4.71 1.24 -3.18
N ALA A 71 4.80 0.73 -1.96
CA ALA A 71 5.86 -0.15 -1.49
C ALA A 71 5.26 -1.20 -0.57
N ILE A 72 5.57 -2.46 -0.82
CA ILE A 72 5.14 -3.59 0.02
C ILE A 72 6.36 -4.33 0.50
N TRP A 73 6.44 -4.64 1.79
CA TRP A 73 7.52 -5.40 2.39
C TRP A 73 7.02 -6.33 3.48
N THR A 74 7.86 -7.30 3.85
CA THR A 74 7.58 -8.21 4.97
C THR A 74 8.17 -7.66 6.27
N ASP A 75 7.72 -8.19 7.41
CA ASP A 75 8.31 -7.96 8.75
C ASP A 75 9.86 -8.04 8.81
N THR A 76 10.49 -8.83 7.95
CA THR A 76 11.96 -8.89 7.83
C THR A 76 12.61 -7.60 7.32
N GLY A 77 11.82 -6.59 6.92
CA GLY A 77 12.30 -5.33 6.34
C GLY A 77 12.75 -5.48 4.88
N ARG A 78 12.37 -6.57 4.20
CA ARG A 78 12.71 -6.80 2.79
C ARG A 78 11.58 -6.35 1.87
N LEU A 79 11.92 -5.47 0.94
CA LEU A 79 11.00 -5.05 -0.12
C LEU A 79 10.54 -6.28 -0.93
N LEU A 80 9.23 -6.45 -1.03
CA LEU A 80 8.60 -7.45 -1.87
C LEU A 80 8.37 -6.90 -3.28
N CYS A 81 7.76 -5.73 -3.38
CA CYS A 81 7.46 -5.05 -4.64
C CYS A 81 7.16 -3.56 -4.44
N SER A 82 7.17 -2.81 -5.53
CA SER A 82 6.89 -1.37 -5.58
C SER A 82 5.94 -0.98 -6.71
N ASP A 83 5.23 -1.97 -7.26
CA ASP A 83 4.28 -1.82 -8.36
C ASP A 83 3.20 -2.91 -8.26
N VAL A 84 2.04 -2.61 -8.84
CA VAL A 84 0.85 -3.47 -8.76
C VAL A 84 0.98 -4.76 -9.55
N ASP A 85 1.67 -4.74 -10.70
CA ASP A 85 1.78 -5.90 -11.59
C ASP A 85 2.58 -7.03 -10.93
N THR A 86 3.70 -6.67 -10.32
CA THR A 86 4.55 -7.59 -9.56
C THR A 86 3.79 -8.15 -8.37
N PHE A 87 3.06 -7.32 -7.64
CA PHE A 87 2.29 -7.79 -6.48
C PHE A 87 1.15 -8.72 -6.88
N SER A 88 0.36 -8.34 -7.88
CA SER A 88 -0.76 -9.13 -8.41
C SER A 88 -0.28 -10.49 -8.91
N THR A 89 0.86 -10.51 -9.60
CA THR A 89 1.51 -11.76 -10.04
C THR A 89 1.94 -12.61 -8.85
N PHE A 90 2.53 -11.99 -7.82
CA PHE A 90 2.98 -12.68 -6.62
C PHE A 90 1.81 -13.33 -5.87
N VAL A 91 0.73 -12.59 -5.59
CA VAL A 91 -0.40 -13.13 -4.82
C VAL A 91 -1.20 -14.16 -5.62
N GLY A 92 -1.36 -13.96 -6.93
CA GLY A 92 -2.01 -14.93 -7.81
C GLY A 92 -1.24 -16.24 -7.89
N ARG A 93 0.09 -16.19 -8.02
CA ARG A 93 0.92 -17.41 -8.12
C ARG A 93 1.07 -18.16 -6.80
N ASN A 94 1.24 -17.46 -5.68
CA ASN A 94 1.54 -18.10 -4.40
C ASN A 94 0.28 -18.46 -3.59
N TYR A 95 -0.81 -17.72 -3.77
CA TYR A 95 -2.01 -17.86 -2.95
C TYR A 95 -3.30 -18.06 -3.75
N GLY A 96 -3.25 -17.99 -5.09
CA GLY A 96 -4.44 -18.09 -5.93
C GLY A 96 -5.39 -16.90 -5.80
N VAL A 97 -4.91 -15.77 -5.25
CA VAL A 97 -5.71 -14.56 -5.04
C VAL A 97 -5.74 -13.72 -6.33
N GLN A 98 -6.92 -13.25 -6.70
CA GLN A 98 -7.13 -12.33 -7.81
C GLN A 98 -7.91 -11.12 -7.34
N LEU A 99 -7.76 -10.00 -8.04
CA LEU A 99 -8.56 -8.82 -7.80
C LEU A 99 -10.02 -9.15 -8.11
N ASP A 100 -10.91 -8.86 -7.16
CA ASP A 100 -12.35 -9.11 -7.27
C ASP A 100 -13.15 -7.83 -7.54
N LEU A 101 -12.46 -6.77 -7.97
CA LEU A 101 -13.03 -5.47 -8.32
C LEU A 101 -12.93 -5.22 -9.83
N THR A 102 -13.99 -4.66 -10.37
CA THR A 102 -13.99 -4.00 -11.67
C THR A 102 -13.29 -2.64 -11.62
N GLU A 103 -12.95 -2.07 -12.78
CA GLU A 103 -12.34 -0.73 -12.87
C GLU A 103 -13.18 0.36 -12.17
N ALA A 104 -14.51 0.31 -12.34
CA ALA A 104 -15.41 1.26 -11.68
C ALA A 104 -15.40 1.10 -10.14
N GLU A 105 -15.28 -0.12 -9.64
CA GLU A 105 -15.20 -0.40 -8.21
C GLU A 105 -13.85 0.02 -7.63
N VAL A 106 -12.76 -0.09 -8.39
CA VAL A 106 -11.45 0.43 -7.99
C VAL A 106 -11.51 1.95 -7.78
N LEU A 107 -12.18 2.71 -8.65
CA LEU A 107 -12.37 4.15 -8.45
C LEU A 107 -13.15 4.48 -7.16
N LEU A 108 -14.18 3.69 -6.85
CA LEU A 108 -14.92 3.83 -5.59
C LEU A 108 -14.04 3.49 -4.38
N TYR A 109 -13.20 2.48 -4.50
CA TYR A 109 -12.27 2.06 -3.46
C TYR A 109 -11.18 3.13 -3.20
N ILE A 110 -10.65 3.76 -4.25
CA ILE A 110 -9.74 4.92 -4.12
C ILE A 110 -10.40 6.03 -3.31
N LYS A 111 -11.66 6.36 -3.62
CA LYS A 111 -12.40 7.39 -2.88
C LYS A 111 -12.54 7.02 -1.41
N ALA A 112 -12.88 5.77 -1.11
CA ALA A 112 -12.98 5.26 0.25
C ALA A 112 -11.65 5.37 1.01
N ASN A 113 -10.53 5.04 0.37
CA ASN A 113 -9.18 5.15 0.96
C ASN A 113 -8.81 6.59 1.30
N VAL A 114 -9.11 7.53 0.39
CA VAL A 114 -8.89 8.96 0.64
C VAL A 114 -9.73 9.46 1.81
N ASP A 115 -11.01 9.08 1.87
CA ASP A 115 -11.92 9.52 2.92
C ASP A 115 -11.59 8.88 4.28
N GLU A 116 -11.08 7.64 4.30
CA GLU A 116 -10.55 6.98 5.50
C GLU A 116 -9.30 7.69 6.03
N LEU A 117 -8.33 7.99 5.17
CA LEU A 117 -7.12 8.72 5.58
C LEU A 117 -7.46 10.09 6.20
N ARG A 118 -8.40 10.83 5.59
CA ARG A 118 -8.87 12.12 6.14
C ARG A 118 -9.47 11.97 7.54
N ARG A 119 -10.26 10.91 7.77
CA ARG A 119 -10.85 10.62 9.09
C ARG A 119 -9.78 10.30 10.13
N GLN A 120 -8.77 9.51 9.77
CA GLN A 120 -7.65 9.18 10.66
C GLN A 120 -6.85 10.42 11.06
N GLU A 121 -6.60 11.33 10.13
CA GLU A 121 -5.86 12.57 10.39
C GLU A 121 -6.66 13.55 11.27
N GLN A 122 -7.97 13.62 11.11
CA GLN A 122 -8.85 14.42 11.99
C GLN A 122 -8.81 13.89 13.43
N GLN A 123 -8.97 12.58 13.60
CA GLN A 123 -8.91 11.94 14.93
C GLN A 123 -7.53 12.12 15.61
N ALA A 124 -6.45 12.03 14.84
CA ALA A 124 -5.10 12.27 15.36
C ALA A 124 -4.87 13.74 15.75
N GLY A 125 -5.49 14.69 15.04
CA GLY A 125 -5.47 16.11 15.37
C GLY A 125 -6.23 16.42 16.65
N ASP A 126 -7.42 15.84 16.83
CA ASP A 126 -8.27 16.08 18.00
C ASP A 126 -7.65 15.53 19.30
N MET A 127 -6.90 14.42 19.24
CA MET A 127 -6.18 13.86 20.39
C MET A 127 -4.91 14.64 20.77
N ALA A 128 -4.42 15.53 19.90
CA ALA A 128 -3.22 16.34 20.14
C ALA A 128 -3.54 17.72 20.74
N THR A 129 -4.82 18.06 20.91
CA THR A 129 -5.35 19.28 21.54
C THR A 129 -5.98 19.00 22.91
#